data_AF-M5C0W5-F1
#
_entry.id   AF-M5C0W5-F1
#
_cell.length_a   1.000
_cell.length_b   1.000
_cell.length_c   1.000
_cell.angle_alpha   90.00
_cell.angle_beta   90.00
_cell.angle_gamma   90.00
#
_symmetry.space_group_name_H-M   'P 1'
#
loop_
_entity.id
_entity.type
_entity.pdbx_description
1 polymer ?
#
loop_
_entity_poly.entity_id
_entity_poly.type
_entity_poly.pdbx_seq_one_letter_code
_entity_poly.pdbx_strand_id
1 'polypeptide(L)'
;MQQKLQGLSIWYYQNDPPIVLLQHKATAAAYLRASGVPWTVFCTSFYYSNLTLFDAFTRDPRTGGWRFYMPFPTDIPMPSMSPYDIGAYILAAFTHPEEWIGKDMNIVNEYITPREYANAFADVTGSNVAVIETTREEFLAMKDQPFTLQAWGV
;
A
#
# COMPACT_ATOMS: atom_id res chain seq x y z
N MET A 1 12.35 -12.64 -15.47
CA MET A 1 11.19 -12.10 -14.71
C MET A 1 11.36 -10.62 -14.32
N GLN A 2 12.58 -10.08 -14.24
CA GLN A 2 12.86 -8.65 -13.92
C GLN A 2 12.56 -7.63 -15.03
N GLN A 3 12.28 -8.05 -16.27
CA GLN A 3 12.21 -7.10 -17.40
C GLN A 3 10.84 -6.44 -17.61
N LYS A 4 9.78 -6.88 -16.90
CA LYS A 4 8.41 -6.32 -17.03
C LYS A 4 8.06 -5.25 -15.98
N LEU A 5 8.96 -4.90 -15.07
CA LEU A 5 8.68 -3.96 -13.97
C LEU A 5 9.32 -2.57 -14.15
N GLN A 6 9.98 -2.29 -15.29
CA GLN A 6 10.68 -1.01 -15.53
C GLN A 6 9.79 0.23 -15.67
N GLY A 7 8.48 0.13 -15.47
CA GLY A 7 7.54 1.28 -15.49
C GLY A 7 6.59 1.37 -14.30
N LEU A 8 6.74 0.50 -13.30
CA LEU A 8 5.84 0.38 -12.13
C LEU A 8 6.63 0.50 -10.83
N SER A 9 7.49 1.52 -10.73
CA SER A 9 8.12 1.84 -9.45
C SER A 9 7.11 2.67 -8.64
N ILE A 10 6.52 2.05 -7.62
CA ILE A 10 5.63 2.73 -6.65
C ILE A 10 6.39 3.81 -5.85
N TRP A 11 7.71 3.87 -6.05
CA TRP A 11 8.67 4.69 -5.33
C TRP A 11 9.07 5.96 -6.09
N TYR A 12 8.94 5.97 -7.42
CA TYR A 12 9.30 7.10 -8.27
C TYR A 12 8.46 7.11 -9.56
N TYR A 13 7.37 7.90 -9.57
CA TYR A 13 6.74 8.36 -10.81
C TYR A 13 7.33 9.73 -11.16
N GLN A 14 8.10 9.82 -12.24
CA GLN A 14 8.81 11.05 -12.62
C GLN A 14 7.88 12.20 -13.07
N ASN A 15 6.61 11.91 -13.37
CA ASN A 15 5.67 12.85 -13.99
C ASN A 15 4.43 13.17 -13.15
N ASP A 16 4.28 12.56 -11.97
CA ASP A 16 3.13 12.82 -11.08
C ASP A 16 3.49 13.88 -10.03
N PRO A 17 2.51 14.69 -9.58
CA PRO A 17 2.74 15.61 -8.48
C PRO A 17 3.21 14.83 -7.23
N PRO A 18 4.17 15.37 -6.47
CA PRO A 18 4.73 14.65 -5.33
C PRO A 18 3.65 14.40 -4.28
N ILE A 19 3.54 13.15 -3.82
CA ILE A 19 2.73 12.82 -2.66
C ILE A 19 3.42 13.45 -1.44
N VAL A 20 2.87 14.56 -0.94
CA VAL A 20 3.49 15.41 0.11
C VAL A 20 3.97 14.60 1.31
N LEU A 21 3.19 13.61 1.75
CA LEU A 21 3.54 12.72 2.85
C LEU A 21 4.83 11.92 2.59
N LEU A 22 5.06 11.50 1.35
CA LEU A 22 6.23 10.71 0.94
C LEU A 22 7.42 11.60 0.57
N GLN A 23 7.19 12.84 0.13
CA GLN A 23 8.25 13.77 -0.26
C GLN A 23 9.27 14.00 0.87
N HIS A 24 8.79 14.15 2.11
CA HIS A 24 9.67 14.35 3.27
C HIS A 24 10.56 13.12 3.53
N LYS A 25 10.03 11.91 3.29
CA LYS A 25 10.79 10.65 3.41
C LYS A 25 11.82 10.54 2.29
N ALA A 26 11.46 10.92 1.07
CA ALA A 26 12.39 10.94 -0.06
C ALA A 26 13.56 11.90 0.16
N THR A 27 13.30 13.10 0.70
CA THR A 27 14.35 14.06 1.07
C THR A 27 15.26 13.51 2.18
N ALA A 28 14.68 12.88 3.21
CA ALA A 28 15.47 12.24 4.27
C ALA A 28 16.34 11.10 3.73
N ALA A 29 15.82 10.28 2.80
CA ALA A 29 16.58 9.22 2.15
C ALA A 29 17.73 9.77 1.29
N ALA A 30 17.53 10.90 0.60
CA ALA A 30 18.60 11.56 -0.16
C ALA A 30 19.74 12.05 0.75
N TYR A 31 19.40 12.65 1.90
CA TYR A 31 20.38 13.03 2.92
C TYR A 31 21.09 11.79 3.51
N LEU A 32 20.30 10.75 3.80
CA LEU A 32 20.69 9.34 3.97
C LEU A 32 21.94 8.97 3.18
N ARG A 33 21.73 8.95 1.86
CA ARG A 33 22.66 8.47 0.85
C ARG A 33 23.94 9.31 0.77
N ALA A 34 23.84 10.62 1.05
CA ALA A 34 24.97 11.55 0.99
C ALA A 34 25.79 11.62 2.30
N SER A 35 25.32 11.01 3.38
CA SER A 35 25.89 11.19 4.72
C SER A 35 27.25 10.50 4.97
N GLY A 36 27.61 9.51 4.14
CA GLY A 36 28.79 8.65 4.38
C GLY A 36 28.60 7.58 5.45
N VAL A 37 27.43 7.52 6.10
CA VAL A 37 27.06 6.46 7.04
C VAL A 37 26.58 5.22 6.26
N PRO A 38 26.91 3.98 6.66
CA PRO A 38 26.30 2.78 6.10
C PRO A 38 24.78 2.82 6.25
N TRP A 39 24.04 2.65 5.16
CA TRP A 39 22.60 2.84 5.15
C TRP A 39 21.86 1.76 4.37
N THR A 40 20.61 1.51 4.75
CA THR A 40 19.62 0.79 3.94
C THR A 40 18.32 1.57 4.05
N VAL A 41 17.69 1.93 2.93
CA VAL A 41 16.40 2.61 2.94
C VAL A 41 15.32 1.56 2.84
N PHE A 42 14.52 1.41 3.90
CA PHE A 42 13.40 0.48 3.93
C PHE A 42 12.11 1.16 3.44
N CYS A 43 11.51 0.60 2.41
CA CYS A 43 10.38 1.16 1.68
C CYS A 43 9.20 0.18 1.73
N THR A 44 8.15 0.50 2.50
CA THR A 44 6.98 -0.36 2.71
C THR A 44 5.77 -0.07 1.83
N SER A 45 5.04 -1.11 1.44
CA SER A 45 3.81 -0.97 0.67
C SER A 45 2.56 -0.82 1.56
N PHE A 46 1.35 -0.87 0.97
CA PHE A 46 0.09 -0.76 1.70
C PHE A 46 -0.07 -1.92 2.70
N TYR A 47 -0.45 -1.64 3.95
CA TYR A 47 -0.63 -2.68 4.96
C TYR A 47 -2.02 -3.31 4.90
N TYR A 48 -2.12 -4.63 5.00
CA TYR A 48 -3.42 -5.31 5.10
C TYR A 48 -4.26 -4.78 6.28
N SER A 49 -3.62 -4.47 7.41
CA SER A 49 -4.28 -3.88 8.59
C SER A 49 -4.87 -2.49 8.35
N ASN A 50 -4.49 -1.81 7.25
CA ASN A 50 -5.10 -0.54 6.89
C ASN A 50 -6.56 -0.71 6.44
N LEU A 51 -6.95 -1.89 5.95
CA LEU A 51 -8.34 -2.17 5.58
C LEU A 51 -9.28 -2.00 6.78
N THR A 52 -8.85 -2.40 7.97
CA THR A 52 -9.60 -2.18 9.22
C THR A 52 -9.42 -0.77 9.76
N LEU A 53 -8.22 -0.19 9.66
CA LEU A 53 -7.96 1.18 10.13
C LEU A 53 -8.81 2.22 9.37
N PHE A 54 -9.15 1.95 8.12
CA PHE A 54 -9.85 2.87 7.23
C PHE A 54 -11.32 2.51 6.99
N ASP A 55 -11.88 1.61 7.80
CA ASP A 55 -13.26 1.12 7.67
C ASP A 55 -13.59 0.69 6.24
N ALA A 56 -12.64 0.05 5.55
CA ALA A 56 -12.86 -0.45 4.19
C ALA A 56 -13.97 -1.51 4.16
N PHE A 57 -14.18 -2.22 5.28
CA PHE A 57 -15.30 -3.13 5.51
C PHE A 57 -16.29 -2.53 6.52
N THR A 58 -17.52 -2.29 6.08
CA THR A 58 -18.60 -1.79 6.94
C THR A 58 -19.79 -2.76 6.94
N ARG A 59 -20.59 -2.77 8.00
CA ARG A 59 -21.81 -3.59 8.05
C ARG A 59 -22.90 -2.99 7.17
N ASP A 60 -23.58 -3.85 6.39
CA ASP A 60 -24.80 -3.45 5.69
C ASP A 60 -26.00 -3.56 6.64
N PRO A 61 -26.65 -2.45 7.01
CA PRO A 61 -27.80 -2.48 7.93
C PRO A 61 -29.03 -3.18 7.33
N ARG A 62 -29.10 -3.36 6.00
CA ARG A 62 -30.26 -3.99 5.33
C ARG A 62 -30.12 -5.49 5.21
N THR A 63 -28.92 -5.98 4.96
CA THR A 63 -28.66 -7.41 4.69
C THR A 63 -27.98 -8.12 5.86
N GLY A 64 -27.39 -7.38 6.81
CA GLY A 64 -26.53 -7.93 7.87
C GLY A 64 -25.15 -8.40 7.38
N GLY A 65 -24.92 -8.38 6.06
CA GLY A 65 -23.63 -8.68 5.44
C GLY A 65 -22.62 -7.54 5.56
N TRP A 66 -21.58 -7.59 4.74
CA TRP A 66 -20.56 -6.56 4.67
C TRP A 66 -20.61 -5.80 3.36
N ARG A 67 -20.16 -4.54 3.40
CA ARG A 67 -19.86 -3.72 2.24
C ARG A 67 -18.38 -3.43 2.24
N PHE A 68 -17.76 -3.60 1.09
CA PHE A 68 -16.35 -3.27 0.89
C PHE A 68 -16.22 -2.05 -0.01
N TYR A 69 -15.48 -1.05 0.43
CA TYR A 69 -15.19 0.14 -0.36
C TYR A 69 -13.77 0.63 -0.11
N MET A 70 -13.08 0.94 -1.21
CA MET A 70 -11.86 1.73 -1.19
C MET A 70 -11.92 2.75 -2.33
N PRO A 71 -11.33 3.95 -2.17
CA PRO A 71 -11.24 4.95 -3.23
C PRO A 71 -10.12 4.59 -4.22
N PHE A 72 -10.00 3.32 -4.60
CA PHE A 72 -9.00 2.82 -5.53
C PHE A 72 -9.67 1.99 -6.61
N PRO A 73 -9.14 1.97 -7.85
CA PRO A 73 -9.74 1.19 -8.91
C PRO A 73 -9.83 -0.30 -8.53
N THR A 74 -11.04 -0.85 -8.57
CA THR A 74 -11.36 -2.13 -7.92
C THR A 74 -10.61 -3.33 -8.50
N ASP A 75 -10.20 -3.24 -9.77
CA ASP A 75 -9.52 -4.29 -10.53
C ASP A 75 -8.04 -3.98 -10.81
N ILE A 76 -7.47 -2.95 -10.19
CA ILE A 76 -6.04 -2.61 -10.35
C ILE A 76 -5.25 -3.11 -9.14
N PRO A 77 -4.22 -3.97 -9.33
CA PRO A 77 -3.45 -4.52 -8.22
C PRO A 77 -2.68 -3.44 -7.44
N MET A 78 -2.73 -3.53 -6.12
CA MET A 78 -2.00 -2.67 -5.20
C MET A 78 -0.83 -3.42 -4.56
N PRO A 79 0.36 -2.81 -4.48
CA PRO A 79 1.46 -3.38 -3.71
C PRO A 79 1.09 -3.42 -2.23
N SER A 80 1.16 -4.60 -1.64
CA SER A 80 0.64 -4.82 -0.29
C SER A 80 1.52 -5.74 0.55
N MET A 81 1.50 -5.55 1.87
CA MET A 81 2.29 -6.34 2.80
C MET A 81 1.64 -6.45 4.19
N SER A 82 2.10 -7.42 4.97
CA SER A 82 1.78 -7.51 6.40
C SER A 82 2.81 -6.74 7.21
N PRO A 83 2.40 -5.87 8.16
CA PRO A 83 3.35 -5.21 9.06
C PRO A 83 4.07 -6.21 9.97
N TYR A 84 3.52 -7.41 10.20
CA TYR A 84 4.18 -8.47 10.96
C TYR A 84 5.46 -9.00 10.31
N ASP A 85 5.59 -8.85 8.98
CA ASP A 85 6.76 -9.35 8.24
C ASP A 85 7.93 -8.37 8.24
N ILE A 86 7.70 -7.10 8.64
CA ILE A 86 8.73 -6.05 8.66
C ILE A 86 9.97 -6.50 9.44
N GLY A 87 9.76 -7.14 10.59
CA GLY A 87 10.86 -7.61 11.45
C GLY A 87 11.81 -8.56 10.71
N ALA A 88 11.30 -9.45 9.86
CA ALA A 88 12.11 -10.39 9.10
C ALA A 88 12.97 -9.69 8.04
N TYR A 89 12.39 -8.71 7.32
CA TYR A 89 13.13 -7.93 6.33
C TYR A 89 14.23 -7.06 6.96
N ILE A 90 13.92 -6.41 8.07
CA ILE A 90 14.91 -5.60 8.80
C ILE A 90 16.02 -6.49 9.37
N LEU A 91 15.68 -7.66 9.91
CA LEU A 91 16.67 -8.64 10.37
C LEU A 91 17.61 -9.07 9.24
N ALA A 92 17.09 -9.31 8.04
CA ALA A 92 17.91 -9.64 6.87
C ALA A 92 18.92 -8.53 6.54
N ALA A 93 18.53 -7.26 6.61
CA ALA A 93 19.45 -6.14 6.39
C ALA A 93 20.61 -6.11 7.40
N PHE A 94 20.35 -6.44 8.67
CA PHE A 94 21.37 -6.47 9.71
C PHE A 94 22.25 -7.72 9.71
N THR A 95 21.70 -8.86 9.30
CA THR A 95 22.42 -10.15 9.27
C THR A 95 23.21 -10.36 7.98
N HIS A 96 22.85 -9.64 6.91
CA HIS A 96 23.55 -9.65 5.62
C HIS A 96 23.95 -8.21 5.20
N PRO A 97 24.76 -7.49 6.00
CA PRO A 97 25.13 -6.11 5.73
C PRO A 97 25.90 -5.93 4.41
N GLU A 98 26.68 -6.92 3.99
CA GLU A 98 27.36 -6.95 2.70
C GLU A 98 26.40 -6.93 1.50
N GLU A 99 25.18 -7.44 1.71
CA GLU A 99 24.14 -7.41 0.70
C GLU A 99 23.37 -6.09 0.74
N TRP A 100 23.08 -5.54 1.92
CA TRP A 100 22.06 -4.48 2.05
C TRP A 100 22.58 -3.06 2.29
N ILE A 101 23.84 -2.89 2.69
CA ILE A 101 24.43 -1.55 2.83
C ILE A 101 24.48 -0.87 1.45
N GLY A 102 24.04 0.39 1.39
CA GLY A 102 24.01 1.21 0.19
C GLY A 102 22.82 0.95 -0.73
N LYS A 103 21.79 0.20 -0.27
CA LYS A 103 20.65 -0.20 -1.11
C LYS A 103 19.29 0.23 -0.55
N ASP A 104 18.34 0.35 -1.48
CA ASP A 104 16.92 0.49 -1.16
C ASP A 104 16.28 -0.91 -1.08
N MET A 105 15.58 -1.17 0.01
CA MET A 105 14.81 -2.37 0.26
C MET A 105 13.31 -2.06 0.07
N ASN A 106 12.84 -2.27 -1.15
CA ASN A 106 11.45 -2.07 -1.55
C ASN A 106 10.66 -3.35 -1.29
N ILE A 107 9.75 -3.33 -0.32
CA ILE A 107 9.00 -4.52 0.11
C ILE A 107 7.57 -4.51 -0.42
N VAL A 108 7.21 -5.64 -1.01
CA VAL A 108 5.86 -6.03 -1.40
C VAL A 108 5.74 -7.52 -1.13
N ASN A 109 4.75 -7.95 -0.35
CA ASN A 109 4.46 -9.37 -0.18
C ASN A 109 3.65 -9.87 -1.37
N GLU A 110 2.67 -9.07 -1.80
CA GLU A 110 1.74 -9.42 -2.86
C GLU A 110 1.23 -8.18 -3.60
N TYR A 111 0.92 -8.35 -4.88
CA TYR A 111 0.13 -7.41 -5.65
C TYR A 111 -1.30 -7.92 -5.72
N ILE A 112 -2.20 -7.27 -4.98
CA ILE A 112 -3.57 -7.73 -4.78
C ILE A 112 -4.55 -6.59 -5.07
N THR A 113 -5.63 -6.89 -5.79
CA THR A 113 -6.67 -5.92 -6.15
C THR A 113 -7.63 -5.67 -4.98
N PRO A 114 -8.30 -4.51 -4.93
CA PRO A 114 -9.41 -4.30 -4.00
C PRO A 114 -10.48 -5.40 -4.05
N ARG A 115 -10.80 -5.92 -5.24
CA ARG A 115 -11.73 -7.05 -5.37
C ARG A 115 -11.22 -8.31 -4.68
N GLU A 116 -9.95 -8.65 -4.87
CA GLU A 116 -9.34 -9.82 -4.22
C GLU A 116 -9.29 -9.67 -2.70
N TYR A 117 -9.11 -8.46 -2.16
CA TYR A 117 -9.27 -8.22 -0.72
C TYR A 117 -10.67 -8.58 -0.21
N ALA A 118 -11.71 -8.13 -0.92
CA ALA A 118 -13.08 -8.44 -0.56
C ALA A 118 -13.37 -9.95 -0.64
N ASN A 119 -12.85 -10.62 -1.68
CA ASN A 119 -13.00 -12.06 -1.85
C ASN A 119 -12.29 -12.83 -0.73
N ALA A 120 -11.03 -12.49 -0.43
CA ALA A 120 -10.28 -13.12 0.66
C ALA A 120 -10.99 -12.96 2.02
N PHE A 121 -11.57 -11.78 2.28
CA PHE A 121 -12.39 -11.56 3.48
C PHE A 121 -13.65 -12.42 3.47
N ALA A 122 -14.38 -12.50 2.35
CA ALA A 122 -15.57 -13.34 2.22
C ALA A 122 -15.24 -14.82 2.47
N ASP A 123 -14.15 -15.32 1.88
CA ASP A 123 -13.70 -16.70 2.01
C ASP A 123 -13.33 -17.05 3.45
N VAL A 124 -12.57 -16.20 4.14
CA VAL A 124 -12.13 -16.43 5.53
C VAL A 124 -13.29 -16.32 6.52
N THR A 125 -14.23 -15.40 6.29
CA THR A 125 -15.31 -15.12 7.24
C THR A 125 -16.61 -15.87 6.95
N GLY A 126 -16.74 -16.47 5.77
CA GLY A 126 -18.00 -17.05 5.28
C GLY A 126 -19.12 -16.01 5.10
N SER A 127 -18.79 -14.72 5.06
CA SER A 127 -19.77 -13.64 4.99
C SER A 127 -20.02 -13.20 3.55
N ASN A 128 -21.24 -12.75 3.26
CA ASN A 128 -21.54 -12.06 2.01
C ASN A 128 -20.94 -10.64 2.03
N VAL A 129 -20.16 -10.29 0.99
CA VAL A 129 -19.48 -8.99 0.86
C VAL A 129 -19.92 -8.33 -0.45
N ALA A 130 -20.58 -7.19 -0.35
CA ALA A 130 -20.91 -6.35 -1.50
C ALA A 130 -19.77 -5.37 -1.79
N VAL A 131 -19.09 -5.54 -2.92
CA VAL A 131 -18.04 -4.63 -3.39
C VAL A 131 -18.66 -3.39 -4.00
N ILE A 132 -18.25 -2.22 -3.53
CA ILE A 132 -18.58 -0.93 -4.14
C ILE A 132 -17.50 -0.64 -5.16
N GLU A 133 -17.88 -0.74 -6.43
CA GLU A 133 -16.98 -0.56 -7.56
C GLU A 133 -16.44 0.87 -7.64
N THR A 134 -15.18 0.99 -8.04
CA THR A 134 -14.54 2.24 -8.42
C THR A 134 -13.73 1.97 -9.66
N THR A 135 -14.04 2.67 -10.74
CA THR A 135 -13.31 2.60 -12.01
C THR A 135 -12.06 3.47 -11.94
N ARG A 136 -11.15 3.29 -12.91
CA ARG A 136 -9.96 4.13 -13.03
C ARG A 136 -10.35 5.57 -13.34
N GLU A 137 -11.37 5.77 -14.17
CA GLU A 137 -11.90 7.07 -14.54
C GLU A 137 -12.46 7.81 -13.33
N GLU A 138 -13.28 7.13 -12.51
CA GLU A 138 -13.82 7.69 -11.26
C GLU A 138 -12.71 8.05 -10.28
N PHE A 139 -11.72 7.17 -10.10
CA PHE A 139 -10.55 7.46 -9.25
C PHE A 139 -9.79 8.71 -9.71
N LEU A 140 -9.50 8.83 -11.02
CA LEU A 140 -8.77 9.99 -11.56
C LEU A 140 -9.60 11.29 -11.43
N ALA A 141 -10.92 11.20 -11.47
CA ALA A 141 -11.81 12.34 -11.23
C ALA A 141 -11.81 12.81 -9.76
N MET A 142 -11.39 11.97 -8.81
CA MET A 142 -11.28 12.34 -7.38
C MET A 142 -10.13 13.28 -7.06
N LYS A 143 -9.22 13.59 -8.02
CA LYS A 143 -8.00 14.39 -7.78
C LYS A 143 -8.23 15.73 -7.04
N ASP A 144 -9.40 16.36 -7.27
CA ASP A 144 -9.76 17.66 -6.70
C ASP A 144 -10.76 17.53 -5.54
N GLN A 145 -11.05 16.30 -5.11
CA GLN A 145 -11.98 15.99 -4.03
C GLN A 145 -11.21 15.41 -2.82
N PRO A 146 -11.33 16.01 -1.63
CA PRO A 146 -10.71 15.43 -0.45
C PRO A 146 -11.40 14.09 -0.13
N PHE A 147 -10.66 12.99 -0.26
CA PHE A 147 -11.10 11.72 0.31
C PHE A 147 -10.79 11.71 1.79
N THR A 148 -11.82 11.81 2.63
CA THR A 148 -11.67 11.69 4.08
C THR A 148 -11.55 10.22 4.44
N LEU A 149 -10.33 9.77 4.74
CA LEU A 149 -10.11 8.49 5.42
C LEU A 149 -10.80 8.53 6.78
N GLN A 150 -11.77 7.64 7.02
CA GLN A 150 -12.57 7.62 8.25
C GLN A 150 -11.82 7.12 9.50
N ALA A 151 -10.50 6.95 9.41
CA ALA A 151 -9.63 6.38 10.44
C ALA A 151 -9.65 7.10 11.80
N TRP A 152 -10.06 8.36 11.81
CA TRP A 152 -9.96 9.25 12.96
C TRP A 152 -11.23 10.09 13.15
N GLY A 153 -12.40 9.46 12.99
CA GLY A 153 -13.67 10.07 13.36
C GLY A 153 -13.66 10.49 14.83
N VAL A 154 -13.54 11.80 15.07
CA VAL A 154 -14.02 12.48 16.28
C VAL A 154 -15.46 12.90 16.03
#